data_AF-A0A514XGL7-F1
#
_entry.id   AF-A0A514XGL7-F1
#
_cell.length_a   1.000
_cell.length_b   1.000
_cell.length_c   1.000
_cell.angle_alpha   90.00
_cell.angle_beta   90.00
_cell.angle_gamma   90.00
#
_symmetry.space_group_name_H-M   'P 1'
#
loop_
_entity.id
_entity.type
_entity.pdbx_description
1 polymer ?
#
loop_
_entity_poly.entity_id
_entity_poly.type
_entity_poly.pdbx_seq_one_letter_code
_entity_poly.pdbx_strand_id
1 'polypeptide(L)'
;MKKIILTISILIASKAFSHGEDKPGPNGGFIRMPGAYHTEVVADGNQLKVYLLDINWKNPSTKNSSVEIVLPAVSKSPLKCQSQVTYFSCSLPTNIDLKKKGQLLVNSQREGQKGNQASYELPLKLEKIDDGHGGHH
;
A
#
# COMPACT_ATOMS: atom_id res chain seq x y z
N MET A 1 -30.17 -36.94 39.12
CA MET A 1 -30.07 -35.52 38.71
C MET A 1 -28.60 -35.19 38.46
N LYS A 2 -28.20 -34.91 37.21
CA LYS A 2 -26.94 -34.22 36.90
C LYS A 2 -27.07 -33.64 35.49
N LYS A 3 -27.26 -32.32 35.44
CA LYS A 3 -27.39 -31.54 34.21
C LYS A 3 -26.01 -31.48 33.55
N ILE A 4 -25.87 -32.06 32.37
CA ILE A 4 -24.68 -31.85 31.53
C ILE A 4 -24.83 -30.47 30.92
N ILE A 5 -24.10 -29.50 31.46
CA ILE A 5 -24.03 -28.14 30.93
C ILE A 5 -23.02 -28.20 29.77
N LEU A 6 -23.52 -28.16 28.54
CA LEU A 6 -22.72 -28.04 27.34
C LEU A 6 -22.27 -26.58 27.22
N THR A 7 -21.03 -26.30 27.63
CA THR A 7 -20.43 -24.97 27.54
C THR A 7 -20.17 -24.63 26.06
N ILE A 8 -20.96 -23.71 25.51
CA ILE A 8 -20.74 -23.11 24.20
C ILE A 8 -19.53 -22.18 24.31
N SER A 9 -18.38 -22.60 23.76
CA SER A 9 -17.23 -21.73 23.54
C SER A 9 -17.52 -20.80 22.36
N ILE A 10 -17.79 -19.52 22.67
CA ILE A 10 -17.91 -18.45 21.68
C ILE A 10 -16.50 -18.15 21.12
N LEU A 11 -16.29 -18.49 19.84
CA LEU A 11 -15.16 -18.03 19.05
C LEU A 11 -15.33 -16.53 18.79
N ILE A 12 -14.66 -15.69 19.58
CA ILE A 12 -14.50 -14.27 19.27
C ILE A 12 -13.51 -14.19 18.11
N ALA A 13 -14.02 -14.06 16.89
CA ALA A 13 -13.20 -13.74 15.74
C ALA A 13 -12.76 -12.27 15.87
N SER A 14 -11.55 -12.07 16.39
CA SER A 14 -10.89 -10.77 16.35
C SER A 14 -10.77 -10.34 14.89
N LYS A 15 -11.54 -9.33 14.47
CA LYS A 15 -11.25 -8.63 13.22
C LYS A 15 -9.91 -7.92 13.41
N ALA A 16 -8.83 -8.60 13.03
CA ALA A 16 -7.51 -8.02 13.05
C ALA A 16 -7.49 -6.87 12.02
N PHE A 17 -7.36 -5.65 12.52
CA PHE A 17 -6.97 -4.47 11.72
C PHE A 17 -5.55 -4.70 11.21
N SER A 18 -5.42 -5.47 10.12
CA SER A 18 -4.14 -6.05 9.72
C SER A 18 -3.57 -5.51 8.41
N HIS A 19 -4.11 -4.41 7.87
CA HIS A 19 -3.67 -3.85 6.58
C HIS A 19 -2.89 -2.53 6.70
N GLY A 20 -3.04 -1.78 7.81
CA GLY A 20 -2.19 -0.64 8.16
C GLY A 20 -2.22 0.55 7.18
N GLU A 21 -3.20 0.56 6.27
CA GLU A 21 -3.35 1.56 5.20
C GLU A 21 -4.06 2.85 5.67
N ASP A 22 -4.59 2.82 6.90
CA ASP A 22 -5.30 3.89 7.60
C ASP A 22 -4.36 4.85 8.36
N LYS A 23 -3.06 4.54 8.39
CA LYS A 23 -2.02 5.33 9.04
C LYS A 23 -0.80 5.52 8.12
N PRO A 24 0.02 6.55 8.34
CA PRO A 24 1.27 6.71 7.62
C PRO A 24 2.18 5.50 7.82
N GLY A 25 2.90 5.14 6.77
CA GLY A 25 3.92 4.11 6.83
C GLY A 25 5.17 4.53 7.60
N PRO A 26 6.11 3.59 7.81
CA PRO A 26 7.33 3.85 8.59
C PRO A 26 8.22 4.95 8.01
N ASN A 27 8.08 5.28 6.72
CA ASN A 27 8.82 6.37 6.06
C ASN A 27 7.95 7.63 5.88
N GLY A 28 6.78 7.70 6.52
CA GLY A 28 5.84 8.82 6.43
C GLY A 28 5.00 8.82 5.16
N GLY A 29 4.99 7.72 4.41
CA GLY A 29 4.25 7.57 3.17
C GLY A 29 2.88 6.95 3.35
N PHE A 30 2.27 6.60 2.22
CA PHE A 30 0.95 5.97 2.14
C PHE A 30 1.12 4.51 1.75
N ILE A 31 0.49 3.60 2.50
CA ILE A 31 0.63 2.16 2.31
C ILE A 31 -0.52 1.60 1.47
N ARG A 32 -0.21 0.64 0.59
CA ARG A 32 -1.17 -0.29 -0.04
C ARG A 32 -0.64 -1.72 0.00
N MET A 33 -1.53 -2.69 0.06
CA MET A 33 -1.20 -4.13 0.06
C MET A 33 -1.48 -4.79 -1.31
N PRO A 34 -0.50 -4.82 -2.23
CA PRO A 34 -0.67 -5.51 -3.51
C PRO A 34 -0.63 -7.05 -3.42
N GLY A 35 -0.37 -7.65 -2.26
CA GLY A 35 -0.29 -9.10 -2.12
C GLY A 35 0.45 -9.51 -0.85
N ALA A 36 1.49 -10.35 -1.00
CA ALA A 36 2.27 -10.88 0.13
C ALA A 36 3.22 -9.85 0.80
N TYR A 37 3.13 -8.58 0.43
CA TYR A 37 3.96 -7.49 0.91
C TYR A 37 3.20 -6.17 0.74
N HIS A 38 3.77 -5.09 1.28
CA HIS A 38 3.21 -3.75 1.19
C HIS A 38 4.06 -2.84 0.31
N THR A 39 3.40 -1.94 -0.39
CA THR A 39 4.03 -0.79 -1.03
C THR A 39 3.77 0.44 -0.17
N GLU A 40 4.79 1.26 0.05
CA GLU A 40 4.66 2.59 0.66
C GLU A 40 5.17 3.64 -0.32
N VAL A 41 4.33 4.63 -0.65
CA VAL A 41 4.67 5.74 -1.56
C VAL A 41 4.86 7.03 -0.77
N VAL A 42 6.02 7.66 -0.96
CA VAL A 42 6.37 8.98 -0.41
C VAL A 42 6.63 9.96 -1.56
N ALA A 43 5.96 11.11 -1.54
CA ALA A 43 6.30 12.22 -2.44
C ALA A 43 7.46 13.03 -1.86
N ASP A 44 8.53 13.20 -2.62
CA ASP A 44 9.73 13.96 -2.24
C ASP A 44 10.15 14.89 -3.38
N GLY A 45 9.65 16.13 -3.32
CA GLY A 45 9.85 17.12 -4.38
C GLY A 45 9.32 16.62 -5.74
N ASN A 46 10.20 16.51 -6.74
CA ASN A 46 9.87 16.02 -8.08
C ASN A 46 10.13 14.50 -8.24
N GLN A 47 10.14 13.76 -7.15
CA GLN A 47 10.38 12.32 -7.13
C GLN A 47 9.33 11.61 -6.27
N LEU A 48 9.09 10.36 -6.60
CA LEU A 48 8.35 9.41 -5.78
C LEU A 48 9.32 8.37 -5.25
N LYS A 49 9.36 8.17 -3.94
CA LYS A 49 10.02 7.03 -3.32
C LYS A 49 9.01 5.93 -3.09
N VAL A 50 9.34 4.72 -3.51
CA VAL A 50 8.51 3.53 -3.30
C VAL A 50 9.29 2.51 -2.49
N TYR A 51 8.78 2.18 -1.31
CA TYR A 51 9.33 1.17 -0.44
C TYR A 51 8.51 -0.11 -0.56
N LEU A 52 9.18 -1.26 -0.65
CA LEU A 52 8.54 -2.58 -0.65
C LEU A 52 8.76 -3.24 0.72
N LEU A 53 7.78 -3.09 1.60
CA LEU A 53 7.82 -3.50 3.00
C LEU A 53 7.27 -4.92 3.18
N ASP A 54 7.70 -5.60 4.23
CA ASP A 54 7.14 -6.88 4.63
C ASP A 54 5.70 -6.76 5.19
N ILE A 55 5.12 -7.88 5.61
CA ILE A 55 3.76 -7.95 6.16
C ILE A 55 3.58 -7.15 7.46
N ASN A 56 4.68 -6.81 8.13
CA ASN A 56 4.68 -6.04 9.38
C ASN A 56 4.99 -4.55 9.14
N TRP A 57 4.92 -4.09 7.89
CA TRP A 57 5.28 -2.73 7.47
C TRP A 57 6.72 -2.35 7.84
N LYS A 58 7.65 -3.29 7.71
CA LYS A 58 9.08 -3.13 8.03
C LYS A 58 9.95 -3.66 6.90
N ASN A 59 11.28 -3.59 7.09
CA ASN A 59 12.26 -4.29 6.26
C ASN A 59 12.10 -4.05 4.76
N PRO A 60 12.27 -2.78 4.30
CA PRO A 60 12.23 -2.47 2.89
C PRO A 60 13.31 -3.26 2.13
N SER A 61 12.95 -3.74 0.94
CA SER A 61 13.87 -4.52 0.10
C SER A 61 13.79 -4.11 -1.37
N THR A 62 14.95 -3.98 -2.00
CA THR A 62 15.10 -3.83 -3.46
C THR A 62 15.77 -5.04 -4.12
N LYS A 63 16.14 -6.06 -3.32
CA LYS A 63 16.77 -7.28 -3.80
C LYS A 63 15.78 -8.09 -4.63
N ASN A 64 16.16 -8.46 -5.86
CA ASN A 64 15.29 -9.21 -6.79
C ASN A 64 13.86 -8.63 -6.84
N SER A 65 13.79 -7.30 -6.91
CA SER A 65 12.55 -6.54 -6.80
C SER A 65 12.48 -5.51 -7.92
N SER A 66 11.27 -5.10 -8.27
CA SER A 66 11.03 -4.07 -9.29
C SER A 66 9.80 -3.25 -8.96
N VAL A 67 9.79 -2.02 -9.45
CA VAL A 67 8.67 -1.07 -9.35
C VAL A 67 8.50 -0.37 -10.68
N GLU A 68 7.25 -0.33 -11.14
CA GLU A 68 6.80 0.48 -12.27
C GLU A 68 5.63 1.35 -11.81
N ILE A 69 5.71 2.64 -12.09
CA ILE A 69 4.62 3.59 -11.79
C ILE A 69 4.00 4.07 -13.09
N VAL A 70 2.67 4.01 -13.20
CA VAL A 70 1.92 4.60 -14.31
C VAL A 70 1.02 5.71 -13.78
N LEU A 71 0.99 6.84 -14.50
CA LEU A 71 0.08 7.97 -14.25
C LEU A 71 -0.88 8.08 -15.46
N PRO A 72 -2.04 7.39 -15.44
CA PRO A 72 -2.88 7.23 -16.63
C PRO A 72 -3.38 8.54 -17.24
N ALA A 73 -3.54 9.59 -16.43
CA ALA A 73 -3.95 10.92 -16.88
C ALA A 73 -2.88 11.63 -17.73
N VAL A 74 -1.65 11.13 -17.76
CA VAL A 74 -0.50 11.76 -18.42
C VAL A 74 0.02 10.86 -19.53
N SER A 75 0.30 9.61 -19.21
CA SER A 75 0.84 8.63 -20.14
C SER A 75 0.54 7.22 -19.68
N LYS A 76 0.37 6.31 -20.64
CA LYS A 76 0.30 4.87 -20.37
C LYS A 76 1.67 4.24 -20.14
N SER A 77 2.75 4.93 -20.51
CA SER A 77 4.11 4.46 -20.30
C SER A 77 4.52 4.61 -18.84
N PRO A 78 5.24 3.62 -18.27
CA PRO A 78 5.72 3.71 -16.90
C PRO A 78 6.79 4.79 -16.72
N LEU A 79 6.84 5.37 -15.52
CA LEU A 79 7.90 6.28 -15.09
C LEU A 79 9.24 5.55 -14.99
N LYS A 80 10.32 6.30 -15.19
CA LYS A 80 11.68 5.79 -14.97
C LYS A 80 11.94 5.67 -13.46
N CYS A 81 11.97 4.43 -12.97
CA CYS A 81 12.29 4.10 -11.58
C CYS A 81 13.72 3.53 -11.49
N GLN A 82 14.49 3.99 -10.51
CA GLN A 82 15.84 3.51 -10.21
C GLN A 82 15.86 2.88 -8.83
N SER A 83 16.42 1.66 -8.75
CA SER A 83 16.63 0.98 -7.48
C SER A 83 17.68 1.71 -6.64
N GLN A 84 17.35 1.94 -5.38
CA GLN A 84 18.26 2.41 -4.32
C GLN A 84 18.46 1.27 -3.30
N VAL A 85 19.19 1.55 -2.22
CA VAL A 85 19.47 0.51 -1.20
C VAL A 85 18.18 -0.02 -0.55
N THR A 86 17.21 0.84 -0.26
CA THR A 86 15.98 0.47 0.47
C THR A 86 14.69 0.93 -0.23
N TYR A 87 14.76 1.59 -1.38
CA TYR A 87 13.57 2.07 -2.08
C TYR A 87 13.81 2.19 -3.58
N PHE A 88 12.76 2.41 -4.33
CA PHE A 88 12.84 2.80 -5.74
C PHE A 88 12.57 4.30 -5.85
N SER A 89 13.46 5.05 -6.51
CA SER A 89 13.24 6.45 -6.82
C SER A 89 12.71 6.60 -8.24
N CYS A 90 11.51 7.15 -8.39
CA CYS A 90 10.86 7.35 -9.68
C CYS A 90 10.72 8.85 -9.96
N SER A 91 11.36 9.32 -11.04
CA SER A 91 11.31 10.75 -11.39
C SER A 91 9.96 11.13 -11.99
N LEU A 92 9.38 12.22 -11.49
CA LEU A 92 8.16 12.78 -12.06
C LEU A 92 8.51 13.67 -13.26
N PRO A 93 7.75 13.58 -14.36
CA PRO A 93 7.81 14.58 -15.42
C PRO A 93 7.47 15.98 -14.87
N THR A 94 8.09 17.01 -15.43
CA THR A 94 8.00 18.41 -14.93
C THR A 94 6.59 19.01 -14.98
N ASN A 95 5.67 18.41 -15.73
CA ASN A 95 4.27 18.83 -15.86
C ASN A 95 3.31 18.11 -14.89
N ILE A 96 3.81 17.26 -13.98
CA ILE A 96 2.98 16.55 -13.01
C ILE A 96 2.84 17.34 -11.73
N ASP A 97 1.59 17.54 -11.32
CA ASP A 97 1.24 18.07 -10.00
C ASP A 97 0.44 17.02 -9.22
N LEU A 98 1.08 16.42 -8.21
CA LEU A 98 0.47 15.40 -7.35
C LEU A 98 -0.68 15.94 -6.49
N LYS A 99 -0.90 17.26 -6.44
CA LYS A 99 -2.04 17.89 -5.74
C LYS A 99 -3.30 17.90 -6.58
N LYS A 100 -3.22 17.56 -7.87
CA LYS A 100 -4.39 17.43 -8.75
C LYS A 100 -5.01 16.05 -8.60
N LYS A 101 -6.33 15.99 -8.79
CA LYS A 101 -7.06 14.72 -8.78
C LYS A 101 -6.55 13.80 -9.89
N GLY A 102 -6.35 12.54 -9.54
CA GLY A 102 -5.84 11.53 -10.47
C GLY A 102 -5.60 10.20 -9.76
N GLN A 103 -4.93 9.29 -10.46
CA GLN A 103 -4.49 8.02 -9.90
C GLN A 103 -3.03 7.77 -10.26
N LEU A 104 -2.33 7.16 -9.33
CA LEU A 104 -0.99 6.63 -9.48
C LEU A 104 -1.07 5.13 -9.30
N LEU A 105 -0.69 4.37 -10.33
CA LEU A 105 -0.74 2.92 -10.34
C LEU A 105 0.66 2.38 -10.15
N VAL A 106 0.86 1.54 -9.13
CA VAL A 106 2.12 0.88 -8.83
C VAL A 106 2.00 -0.60 -9.17
N ASN A 107 2.79 -1.06 -10.14
CA ASN A 107 3.05 -2.49 -10.36
C ASN A 107 4.40 -2.81 -9.72
N SER A 108 4.47 -3.88 -8.93
CA SER A 108 5.72 -4.21 -8.24
C SER A 108 5.94 -5.71 -8.08
N GLN A 109 7.20 -6.05 -7.82
CA GLN A 109 7.65 -7.35 -7.36
C GLN A 109 8.60 -7.13 -6.18
N ARG A 110 8.42 -7.87 -5.09
CA ARG A 110 9.32 -7.88 -3.94
C ARG A 110 9.96 -9.25 -3.79
N GLU A 111 11.28 -9.33 -3.89
CA GLU A 111 12.07 -10.55 -3.68
C GLU A 111 11.56 -11.75 -4.51
N GLY A 112 11.20 -11.50 -5.77
CA GLY A 112 10.62 -12.50 -6.68
C GLY A 112 9.10 -12.67 -6.56
N GLN A 113 8.45 -12.13 -5.53
CA GLN A 113 6.99 -12.21 -5.34
C GLN A 113 6.30 -11.08 -6.10
N LYS A 114 5.56 -11.43 -7.16
CA LYS A 114 4.80 -10.45 -7.96
C LYS A 114 3.53 -10.04 -7.20
N GLY A 115 3.30 -8.72 -7.10
CA GLY A 115 2.07 -8.17 -6.51
C GLY A 115 1.01 -7.89 -7.58
N ASN A 116 -0.23 -7.70 -7.13
CA ASN A 116 -1.27 -7.02 -7.89
C ASN A 116 -0.93 -5.54 -8.07
N GLN A 117 -1.63 -4.86 -8.96
CA GLN A 117 -1.50 -3.43 -9.11
C GLN A 117 -2.08 -2.71 -7.87
N ALA A 118 -1.27 -1.88 -7.22
CA ALA A 118 -1.74 -0.99 -6.17
C ALA A 118 -2.16 0.35 -6.76
N SER A 119 -3.35 0.83 -6.43
CA SER A 119 -3.85 2.15 -6.86
C SER A 119 -3.77 3.15 -5.73
N TYR A 120 -3.22 4.32 -6.03
CA TYR A 120 -3.12 5.46 -5.13
C TYR A 120 -3.90 6.62 -5.71
N GLU A 121 -4.96 7.04 -5.03
CA GLU A 121 -5.66 8.26 -5.40
C GLU A 121 -4.78 9.49 -5.14
N LEU A 122 -4.83 10.46 -6.06
CA LEU A 122 -4.19 11.76 -5.90
C LEU A 122 -5.24 12.82 -5.52
N PRO A 123 -4.92 13.78 -4.63
CA PRO A 123 -3.70 13.82 -3.81
C PRO A 123 -3.59 12.60 -2.90
N LEU A 124 -2.35 12.16 -2.67
CA LEU A 124 -2.07 10.98 -1.85
C LEU A 124 -2.74 11.13 -0.49
N LYS A 125 -3.47 10.09 -0.09
CA LYS A 125 -4.26 10.06 1.15
C LYS A 125 -4.27 8.68 1.77
N LEU A 126 -4.48 8.66 3.09
CA LEU A 126 -4.72 7.45 3.85
C LEU A 126 -6.03 6.82 3.38
N GLU A 127 -6.05 5.49 3.31
CA GLU A 127 -7.30 4.79 2.99
C GLU A 127 -8.12 4.63 4.26
N LYS A 128 -9.33 5.19 4.25
CA LYS A 128 -10.33 4.86 5.27
C LYS A 128 -10.94 3.54 4.87
N ILE A 129 -10.59 2.48 5.56
CA ILE A 129 -11.31 1.20 5.44
C ILE A 129 -12.68 1.44 6.06
N ASP A 130 -13.71 1.55 5.24
CA ASP A 130 -15.09 1.48 5.71
C ASP A 130 -15.31 0.04 6.20
N ASP A 131 -15.37 -0.13 7.51
CA ASP A 131 -15.52 -1.41 8.18
C ASP A 131 -16.96 -1.96 8.10
N GLY A 132 -17.85 -1.26 7.37
CA GLY A 132 -19.25 -1.67 7.20
C GLY A 132 -20.08 -1.50 8.47
N HIS A 133 -19.62 -0.71 9.45
CA HIS A 133 -20.40 -0.38 10.66
C HIS A 133 -21.12 0.98 10.58
N GLY A 134 -21.32 1.52 9.38
CA GLY A 134 -22.21 2.65 9.12
C GLY A 134 -23.65 2.21 8.84
N GLY A 135 -24.36 1.67 9.84
CA GLY A 135 -25.74 1.24 9.64
C GLY A 135 -26.59 1.16 10.92
N HIS A 136 -27.40 2.21 11.12
CA HIS A 136 -28.65 2.27 11.88
C HIS A 136 -28.60 2.04 13.40
N HIS A 137 -28.65 3.13 14.18
CA HIS A 137 -29.83 3.59 14.93
C HIS A 137 -29.50 4.85 15.77
#